data_AF-A0A1E3PYW0-F1
#
_entry.id   AF-A0A1E3PYW0-F1
#
_cell.length_a   1.000
_cell.length_b   1.000
_cell.length_c   1.000
_cell.angle_alpha   90.00
_cell.angle_beta   90.00
_cell.angle_gamma   90.00
#
_symmetry.space_group_name_H-M   'P 1'
#
loop_
_entity.id
_entity.type
_entity.pdbx_description
1 polymer ?
#
loop_
_entity_poly.entity_id
_entity_poly.type
_entity_poly.pdbx_seq_one_letter_code
_entity_poly.pdbx_strand_id
1 'polypeptide(L)'
;MDVVRNSFFGELVHFASGGRLFQFPDQQPGFKFPIDEVQDPTFSTPESGKDEKLSSKDEESSTGTTHRPEDAETGKDATLVDWYGPDDPENPQNWPFGRKVFVMAQLCLLTVALYMGSSIYTPGVDQLVEDFHISVTVASIPLCVYVFGYGIGQMLFAPLSEVPVIGRNWVYLPTMFIFVILQIPTALSKNIGSLIALRFIAGFFSSPALSNGGASMGDMMAPSFVPYGIAIWAGAAVCGPVLGPLLGGIFAQIKDWRWSFWCLMWISGGAFIVLLFSLPETFGPTVLSRRARRLRKSTGNKELTTKAELEFASVTTGVMIQDNLIRPFIISFLEPGVLMLNIFTGFMYAVLYTWFEAFPIVFVGIHHFNLIQSGLSFCGLMVGCVISCSIYLYLIGHKIIPWLMAGHRPEILFKIAFFAAPILPVALIFFGWSSTATVHWIAPIIASGLFLVGGYIVFQVLFNYLGMSYPRYLASVFAGNGLFRSAMAGAFPLFARQLFVKLGPSKFPIGFGSTVLAGIAALLVALPFFFYRAGHLMRARSKYAN
;
A
#
# COMPACT_ATOMS: atom_id res chain seq x y z
N MET A 1 -19.41 -7.63 -21.79
CA MET A 1 -19.22 -8.95 -21.15
C MET A 1 -17.80 -9.17 -20.65
N ASP A 2 -16.78 -8.53 -21.25
CA ASP A 2 -15.36 -8.75 -20.90
C ASP A 2 -14.97 -8.39 -19.46
N VAL A 3 -15.60 -7.36 -18.89
CA VAL A 3 -15.36 -6.96 -17.49
C VAL A 3 -15.78 -8.07 -16.53
N VAL A 4 -16.96 -8.67 -16.74
CA VAL A 4 -17.47 -9.77 -15.91
C VAL A 4 -16.70 -11.06 -16.18
N ARG A 5 -16.38 -11.38 -17.44
CA ARG A 5 -15.57 -12.55 -17.81
C ARG A 5 -14.22 -12.54 -17.09
N ASN A 6 -13.55 -11.39 -17.12
CA ASN A 6 -12.21 -11.24 -16.56
C ASN A 6 -12.24 -11.02 -15.03
N SER A 7 -13.42 -10.83 -14.43
CA SER A 7 -13.54 -10.68 -12.98
C SER A 7 -13.39 -12.02 -12.26
N PHE A 8 -13.19 -11.95 -10.94
CA PHE A 8 -13.15 -13.13 -10.09
C PHE A 8 -14.41 -14.01 -10.23
N PHE A 9 -15.61 -13.40 -10.30
CA PHE A 9 -16.84 -14.14 -10.53
C PHE A 9 -16.85 -14.84 -11.89
N GLY A 10 -16.48 -14.14 -12.97
CA GLY A 10 -16.41 -14.75 -14.30
C GLY A 10 -15.46 -15.93 -14.35
N GLU A 11 -14.31 -15.82 -13.68
CA GLU A 11 -13.34 -16.90 -13.57
C GLU A 11 -13.87 -18.09 -12.76
N LEU A 12 -14.55 -17.84 -11.65
CA LEU A 12 -15.14 -18.87 -10.81
C LEU A 12 -16.24 -19.62 -11.56
N VAL A 13 -17.09 -18.91 -12.32
CA VAL A 13 -18.11 -19.50 -13.18
C VAL A 13 -17.47 -20.25 -14.36
N HIS A 14 -16.41 -19.71 -14.97
CA HIS A 14 -15.66 -20.38 -16.02
C HIS A 14 -15.10 -21.72 -15.53
N PHE A 15 -14.45 -21.71 -14.35
CA PHE A 15 -13.92 -22.91 -13.72
C PHE A 15 -15.02 -23.92 -13.36
N ALA A 16 -16.08 -23.47 -12.68
CA ALA A 16 -17.21 -24.32 -12.27
C ALA A 16 -17.98 -24.93 -13.46
N SER A 17 -18.07 -24.21 -14.58
CA SER A 17 -18.70 -24.71 -15.81
C SER A 17 -17.79 -25.62 -16.65
N GLY A 18 -16.57 -25.92 -16.17
CA GLY A 18 -15.58 -26.70 -16.91
C GLY A 18 -15.01 -26.00 -18.15
N GLY A 19 -15.23 -24.69 -18.27
CA GLY A 19 -14.80 -23.86 -19.40
C GLY A 19 -15.87 -23.61 -20.47
N ARG A 20 -17.14 -23.90 -20.18
CA ARG A 20 -18.26 -23.71 -21.14
C ARG A 20 -18.79 -22.28 -21.15
N LEU A 21 -18.84 -21.62 -19.99
CA LEU A 21 -19.29 -20.24 -19.85
C LEU A 21 -18.08 -19.29 -19.78
N PHE A 22 -18.24 -18.06 -20.26
CA PHE A 22 -17.18 -17.03 -20.27
C PHE A 22 -15.87 -17.47 -20.95
N GLN A 23 -15.97 -18.11 -22.12
CA GLN A 23 -14.79 -18.58 -22.88
C GLN A 23 -13.84 -17.43 -23.23
N PHE A 24 -12.55 -17.70 -23.12
CA PHE A 24 -11.48 -16.80 -23.56
C PHE A 24 -11.24 -16.93 -25.07
N PRO A 25 -10.61 -15.93 -25.73
CA PRO A 25 -10.35 -15.99 -27.17
C PRO A 25 -9.58 -17.26 -27.59
N ASP A 26 -8.65 -17.72 -26.77
CA ASP A 26 -7.84 -18.94 -26.98
C ASP A 26 -8.64 -20.26 -26.87
N GLN A 27 -9.90 -20.20 -26.44
CA GLN A 27 -10.79 -21.35 -26.31
C GLN A 27 -11.90 -21.39 -27.37
N GLN A 28 -12.01 -20.36 -28.22
CA GLN A 28 -13.03 -20.30 -29.26
C GLN A 28 -12.62 -21.13 -30.49
N PRO A 29 -13.54 -21.87 -31.13
CA PRO A 29 -13.24 -22.66 -32.32
C PRO A 29 -12.78 -21.74 -33.46
N GLY A 30 -11.55 -21.95 -33.95
CA GLY A 30 -10.92 -21.15 -35.01
C GLY A 30 -9.77 -20.24 -34.56
N PHE A 31 -9.42 -20.21 -33.27
CA PHE A 31 -8.22 -19.51 -32.79
C PHE A 31 -6.96 -20.21 -33.32
N LYS A 32 -6.17 -19.50 -34.14
CA LYS A 32 -4.85 -19.96 -34.58
C LYS A 32 -3.81 -19.50 -33.57
N PHE A 33 -3.03 -20.44 -33.05
CA PHE A 33 -1.93 -20.12 -32.15
C PHE A 33 -0.86 -19.31 -32.89
N PRO A 34 -0.34 -18.22 -32.31
CA PRO A 34 0.85 -17.53 -32.81
C PRO A 34 2.16 -18.33 -32.62
N ILE A 35 2.10 -19.66 -32.59
CA ILE A 35 3.27 -20.51 -32.26
C ILE A 35 4.16 -20.76 -33.50
N ASP A 36 3.72 -20.39 -34.71
CA ASP A 36 4.45 -20.68 -35.95
C ASP A 36 5.59 -19.68 -36.29
N GLU A 37 5.99 -18.77 -35.39
CA GLU A 37 7.13 -17.85 -35.61
C GLU A 37 8.36 -18.11 -34.72
N VAL A 38 8.39 -19.23 -33.99
CA VAL A 38 9.63 -19.72 -33.35
C VAL A 38 10.07 -21.02 -34.04
N GLN A 39 10.48 -20.91 -35.29
CA GLN A 39 11.31 -21.92 -35.96
C GLN A 39 12.66 -21.30 -36.34
N ASP A 40 13.72 -21.92 -35.81
CA ASP A 40 15.15 -21.78 -36.11
C ASP A 40 15.85 -20.41 -35.91
N PRO A 41 16.71 -20.25 -34.89
CA PRO A 41 17.85 -19.36 -34.99
C PRO A 41 18.98 -20.10 -35.73
N THR A 42 18.80 -20.40 -37.01
CA THR A 42 20.00 -20.51 -37.86
C THR A 42 20.46 -19.08 -38.13
N PHE A 43 21.32 -18.58 -37.24
CA PHE A 43 22.16 -17.43 -37.55
C PHE A 43 23.03 -17.81 -38.75
N SER A 44 22.57 -17.47 -39.95
CA SER A 44 23.40 -17.47 -41.15
C SER A 44 24.40 -16.32 -41.04
N THR A 45 25.61 -16.63 -40.59
CA THR A 45 26.78 -15.77 -40.78
C THR A 45 27.08 -15.68 -42.28
N PRO A 46 27.17 -14.48 -42.88
CA PRO A 46 27.71 -14.33 -44.22
C PRO A 46 29.22 -14.62 -44.19
N GLU A 47 29.68 -15.37 -45.19
CA GLU A 47 31.05 -15.78 -45.43
C GLU A 47 32.06 -14.61 -45.47
N SER A 48 33.19 -14.81 -44.78
CA SER A 48 34.57 -14.60 -45.24
C SER A 48 34.85 -13.46 -46.24
N GLY A 49 35.55 -12.41 -45.75
CA GLY A 49 36.39 -11.52 -46.54
C GLY A 49 37.65 -11.17 -45.74
N LYS A 50 38.82 -11.35 -46.35
CA LYS A 50 40.16 -11.34 -45.78
C LYS A 50 40.73 -9.92 -45.56
N ASP A 51 41.87 -9.91 -44.87
CA ASP A 51 42.96 -8.90 -44.83
C ASP A 51 42.77 -7.74 -43.83
N GLU A 52 43.75 -7.28 -43.05
CA GLU A 52 45.15 -7.65 -42.83
C GLU A 52 45.64 -6.96 -41.52
N LYS A 53 46.67 -7.57 -40.94
CA LYS A 53 47.54 -7.21 -39.79
C LYS A 53 47.74 -5.72 -39.45
N LEU A 54 47.90 -5.43 -38.14
CA LEU A 54 49.14 -4.98 -37.45
C LEU A 54 48.82 -4.73 -35.95
N SER A 55 49.14 -5.65 -35.03
CA SER A 55 50.37 -5.72 -34.22
C SER A 55 50.79 -4.41 -33.52
N SER A 56 50.60 -4.31 -32.21
CA SER A 56 51.68 -4.56 -31.23
C SER A 56 51.21 -4.40 -29.77
N LYS A 57 51.37 -5.49 -29.00
CA LYS A 57 51.97 -5.63 -27.64
C LYS A 57 51.54 -4.69 -26.50
N ASP A 58 51.49 -5.07 -25.24
CA ASP A 58 51.53 -6.30 -24.43
C ASP A 58 51.33 -5.74 -23.00
N GLU A 59 50.45 -6.33 -22.18
CA GLU A 59 50.68 -6.62 -20.75
C GLU A 59 49.41 -7.10 -20.05
N GLU A 60 49.63 -7.95 -19.05
CA GLU A 60 48.82 -9.07 -18.61
C GLU A 60 47.72 -8.77 -17.57
N SER A 61 46.63 -9.54 -17.68
CA SER A 61 45.95 -10.31 -16.63
C SER A 61 45.48 -9.61 -15.33
N SER A 62 44.16 -9.45 -15.18
CA SER A 62 43.36 -10.36 -14.34
C SER A 62 41.85 -10.07 -14.46
N THR A 63 41.15 -10.98 -15.13
CA THR A 63 39.76 -11.43 -14.97
C THR A 63 38.79 -10.63 -14.08
N GLY A 64 37.73 -10.11 -14.72
CA GLY A 64 36.51 -9.60 -14.09
C GLY A 64 35.33 -9.62 -15.07
N THR A 65 35.00 -10.81 -15.56
CA THR A 65 33.95 -11.05 -16.56
C THR A 65 32.58 -10.62 -16.02
N THR A 66 31.96 -9.68 -16.73
CA THR A 66 30.54 -9.34 -16.63
C THR A 66 29.69 -10.57 -16.99
N HIS A 67 29.11 -11.22 -15.99
CA HIS A 67 28.04 -12.19 -16.21
C HIS A 67 26.79 -11.44 -16.70
N ARG A 68 26.51 -11.53 -18.00
CA ARG A 68 25.13 -11.66 -18.48
C ARG A 68 24.58 -12.97 -17.90
N PRO A 69 23.33 -13.05 -17.44
CA PRO A 69 22.75 -14.32 -17.09
C PRO A 69 22.65 -15.12 -18.39
N GLU A 70 23.52 -16.11 -18.53
CA GLU A 70 23.34 -17.21 -19.46
C GLU A 70 22.02 -17.88 -19.09
N ASP A 71 21.20 -18.10 -20.11
CA ASP A 71 20.01 -18.94 -20.03
C ASP A 71 20.39 -20.24 -19.32
N ALA A 72 19.79 -20.48 -18.16
CA ALA A 72 19.99 -21.71 -17.42
C ALA A 72 19.42 -22.87 -18.26
N GLU A 73 20.30 -23.50 -19.05
CA GLU A 73 20.10 -24.81 -19.63
C GLU A 73 19.72 -25.79 -18.52
N THR A 74 18.42 -25.99 -18.34
CA THR A 74 17.86 -27.05 -17.50
C THR A 74 16.91 -27.89 -18.34
N GLY A 75 17.48 -28.68 -19.26
CA GLY A 75 17.16 -30.09 -19.53
C GLY A 75 15.70 -30.58 -19.57
N LYS A 76 14.73 -29.75 -19.94
CA LYS A 76 13.40 -30.16 -20.41
C LYS A 76 12.96 -29.15 -21.47
N ASP A 77 12.48 -29.63 -22.62
CA ASP A 77 11.92 -28.83 -23.72
C ASP A 77 10.62 -28.11 -23.28
N ALA A 78 10.72 -27.19 -22.33
CA ALA A 78 9.57 -26.46 -21.81
C ALA A 78 9.25 -25.31 -22.76
N THR A 79 8.18 -25.45 -23.54
CA THR A 79 7.71 -24.38 -24.43
C THR A 79 7.17 -23.22 -23.60
N LEU A 80 7.82 -22.06 -23.70
CA LEU A 80 7.46 -20.90 -22.90
C LEU A 80 6.22 -20.19 -23.46
N VAL A 81 5.19 -20.02 -22.63
CA VAL A 81 4.01 -19.20 -22.92
C VAL A 81 4.29 -17.77 -22.47
N ASP A 82 4.25 -16.84 -23.42
CA ASP A 82 4.38 -15.40 -23.20
C ASP A 82 3.20 -14.65 -23.85
N TRP A 83 3.22 -13.32 -23.81
CA TRP A 83 2.28 -12.46 -24.51
C TRP A 83 2.33 -12.71 -26.03
N TYR A 84 1.19 -12.62 -26.72
CA TYR A 84 1.11 -12.85 -28.17
C TYR A 84 1.68 -11.69 -29.01
N GLY A 85 2.15 -10.63 -28.36
CA GLY A 85 2.73 -9.44 -28.98
C GLY A 85 2.78 -8.26 -28.01
N PRO A 86 3.37 -7.13 -28.43
CA PRO A 86 3.46 -5.93 -27.59
C PRO A 86 2.09 -5.34 -27.22
N ASP A 87 1.06 -5.55 -28.05
CA ASP A 87 -0.30 -5.02 -27.87
C ASP A 87 -1.32 -6.06 -27.36
N ASP A 88 -0.85 -7.14 -26.72
CA ASP A 88 -1.73 -8.19 -26.19
C ASP A 88 -2.77 -7.59 -25.21
N PRO A 89 -4.09 -7.74 -25.48
CA PRO A 89 -5.15 -7.11 -24.68
C PRO A 89 -5.34 -7.74 -23.30
N GLU A 90 -4.81 -8.95 -23.05
CA GLU A 90 -4.80 -9.54 -21.70
C GLU A 90 -3.72 -8.92 -20.80
N ASN A 91 -2.70 -8.27 -21.38
CA ASN A 91 -1.69 -7.55 -20.61
C ASN A 91 -2.31 -6.30 -19.94
N PRO A 92 -2.30 -6.19 -18.60
CA PRO A 92 -2.86 -5.04 -17.89
C PRO A 92 -2.24 -3.70 -18.25
N GLN A 93 -0.99 -3.69 -18.73
CA GLN A 93 -0.32 -2.48 -19.21
C GLN A 93 -0.90 -1.96 -20.54
N ASN A 94 -1.58 -2.81 -21.32
CA ASN A 94 -2.17 -2.45 -22.61
C ASN A 94 -3.66 -2.06 -22.51
N TRP A 95 -4.24 -2.08 -21.30
CA TRP A 95 -5.64 -1.72 -21.14
C TRP A 95 -5.91 -0.25 -21.53
N PRO A 96 -7.10 0.05 -22.11
CA PRO A 96 -7.47 1.42 -22.38
C PRO A 96 -7.54 2.23 -21.08
N PHE A 97 -7.22 3.52 -21.16
CA PHE A 97 -7.12 4.41 -19.99
C PHE A 97 -8.37 4.36 -19.10
N GLY A 98 -9.57 4.36 -19.68
CA GLY A 98 -10.83 4.27 -18.92
C GLY A 98 -10.95 3.00 -18.08
N ARG A 99 -10.45 1.86 -18.57
CA ARG A 99 -10.43 0.60 -17.82
C ARG A 99 -9.42 0.67 -16.66
N LYS A 100 -8.25 1.25 -16.89
CA LYS A 100 -7.24 1.46 -15.83
C LYS A 100 -7.77 2.35 -14.72
N VAL A 101 -8.41 3.47 -15.08
CA VAL A 101 -9.03 4.40 -14.11
C VAL A 101 -10.15 3.72 -13.33
N PHE A 102 -10.99 2.92 -13.99
CA PHE A 102 -12.06 2.17 -13.33
C PHE A 102 -11.51 1.19 -12.28
N VAL A 103 -10.52 0.37 -12.65
CA VAL A 103 -9.86 -0.57 -11.71
C VAL A 103 -9.15 0.18 -10.58
N MET A 104 -8.48 1.29 -10.91
CA MET A 104 -7.83 2.15 -9.91
C MET A 104 -8.83 2.72 -8.90
N ALA A 105 -10.00 3.18 -9.36
CA ALA A 105 -11.06 3.69 -8.50
C ALA A 105 -11.62 2.60 -7.56
N GLN A 106 -11.75 1.37 -8.04
CA GLN A 106 -12.16 0.22 -7.22
C GLN A 106 -11.17 -0.09 -6.12
N LEU A 107 -9.87 -0.12 -6.44
CA LEU A 107 -8.81 -0.34 -5.47
C LEU A 107 -8.76 0.80 -4.44
N CYS A 108 -8.96 2.05 -4.88
CA CYS A 108 -9.05 3.20 -3.96
C CYS A 108 -10.26 3.11 -3.03
N LEU A 109 -11.44 2.73 -3.56
CA LEU A 109 -12.65 2.52 -2.76
C LEU A 109 -12.45 1.41 -1.72
N LEU A 110 -11.84 0.30 -2.13
CA LEU A 110 -11.47 -0.80 -1.24
C LEU A 110 -10.55 -0.31 -0.12
N THR A 111 -9.48 0.40 -0.47
CA THR A 111 -8.52 0.94 0.50
C THR A 111 -9.18 1.91 1.47
N VAL A 112 -10.03 2.82 1.00
CA VAL A 112 -10.80 3.75 1.84
C VAL A 112 -11.69 2.99 2.81
N ALA A 113 -12.49 2.04 2.30
CA ALA A 113 -13.44 1.29 3.11
C ALA A 113 -12.75 0.54 4.27
N LEU A 114 -11.61 -0.08 3.99
CA LEU A 114 -10.88 -0.85 5.00
C LEU A 114 -10.10 0.05 5.96
N TYR A 115 -9.40 1.08 5.49
CA TYR A 115 -8.72 2.00 6.40
C TYR A 115 -9.69 2.75 7.32
N MET A 116 -10.86 3.13 6.81
CA MET A 116 -11.92 3.75 7.60
C MET A 116 -12.36 2.86 8.77
N GLY A 117 -12.27 1.55 8.62
CA GLY A 117 -12.60 0.59 9.66
C GLY A 117 -11.78 0.76 10.95
N SER A 118 -10.58 1.32 10.90
CA SER A 118 -9.78 1.54 12.12
C SER A 118 -10.43 2.61 13.01
N SER A 119 -10.88 3.72 12.43
CA SER A 119 -11.30 4.92 13.14
C SER A 119 -12.81 5.15 13.20
N ILE A 120 -13.63 4.40 12.46
CA ILE A 120 -15.07 4.68 12.34
C ILE A 120 -15.83 4.69 13.68
N TYR A 121 -15.43 3.88 14.67
CA TYR A 121 -16.14 3.84 15.95
C TYR A 121 -15.64 4.87 16.97
N THR A 122 -14.55 5.58 16.67
CA THR A 122 -13.89 6.50 17.62
C THR A 122 -14.80 7.58 18.19
N PRO A 123 -15.77 8.16 17.45
CA PRO A 123 -16.70 9.13 18.05
C PRO A 123 -17.63 8.52 19.11
N GLY A 124 -17.81 7.20 19.11
CA GLY A 124 -18.62 6.47 20.08
C GLY A 124 -17.83 5.90 21.26
N VAL A 125 -16.57 6.31 21.47
CA VAL A 125 -15.73 5.81 22.57
C VAL A 125 -16.34 6.09 23.95
N ASP A 126 -16.95 7.25 24.16
CA ASP A 126 -17.59 7.59 25.44
C ASP A 126 -18.81 6.68 25.72
N GLN A 127 -19.60 6.37 24.67
CA GLN A 127 -20.70 5.42 24.79
C GLN A 127 -20.20 3.99 25.11
N LEU A 128 -19.05 3.60 24.55
CA LEU A 128 -18.42 2.31 24.84
C LEU A 128 -17.92 2.23 26.30
N VAL A 129 -17.41 3.35 26.83
CA VAL A 129 -17.01 3.50 28.24
C VAL A 129 -18.21 3.32 29.17
N GLU A 130 -19.35 3.93 28.83
CA GLU A 130 -20.59 3.79 29.59
C GLU A 130 -21.15 2.36 29.53
N ASP A 131 -21.24 1.77 28.34
CA ASP A 131 -21.82 0.43 28.12
C ASP A 131 -21.04 -0.70 28.81
N PHE A 132 -19.71 -0.62 28.81
CA PHE A 132 -18.84 -1.69 29.32
C PHE A 132 -18.17 -1.35 30.66
N HIS A 133 -18.43 -0.16 31.22
CA HIS A 133 -17.85 0.31 32.48
C HIS A 133 -16.31 0.20 32.52
N ILE A 134 -15.67 0.66 31.44
CA ILE A 134 -14.21 0.60 31.24
C ILE A 134 -13.59 1.99 31.20
N SER A 135 -12.26 2.08 31.33
CA SER A 135 -11.57 3.36 31.10
C SER A 135 -11.52 3.72 29.61
N VAL A 136 -11.40 5.02 29.30
CA VAL A 136 -11.21 5.53 27.93
C VAL A 136 -10.01 4.88 27.23
N THR A 137 -8.91 4.65 27.97
CA THR A 137 -7.73 3.96 27.44
C THR A 137 -8.06 2.55 26.95
N VAL A 138 -8.89 1.81 27.71
CA VAL A 138 -9.32 0.46 27.34
C VAL A 138 -10.29 0.51 26.14
N ALA A 139 -11.16 1.50 26.09
CA ALA A 139 -12.07 1.73 24.95
C ALA A 139 -11.34 2.09 23.64
N SER A 140 -10.08 2.53 23.71
CA SER A 140 -9.22 2.84 22.57
C SER A 140 -8.49 1.60 22.01
N ILE A 141 -8.34 0.53 22.81
CA ILE A 141 -7.63 -0.70 22.41
C ILE A 141 -8.20 -1.31 21.12
N PRO A 142 -9.53 -1.39 20.88
CA PRO A 142 -10.08 -1.92 19.64
C PRO A 142 -9.57 -1.23 18.36
N LEU A 143 -9.33 0.09 18.39
CA LEU A 143 -8.66 0.81 17.30
C LEU A 143 -7.22 0.33 17.13
N CYS A 144 -6.47 0.25 18.24
CA CYS A 144 -5.07 -0.12 18.24
C CYS A 144 -4.84 -1.54 17.69
N VAL A 145 -5.62 -2.52 18.16
CA VAL A 145 -5.47 -3.91 17.72
C VAL A 145 -5.93 -4.14 16.30
N TYR A 146 -6.90 -3.35 15.80
CA TYR A 146 -7.25 -3.36 14.38
C TYR A 146 -6.04 -2.95 13.52
N VAL A 147 -5.35 -1.89 13.96
CA VAL A 147 -4.14 -1.39 13.28
C VAL A 147 -3.01 -2.41 13.32
N PHE A 148 -2.75 -3.02 14.48
CA PHE A 148 -1.78 -4.10 14.60
C PHE A 148 -2.15 -5.29 13.72
N GLY A 149 -3.42 -5.68 13.72
CA GLY A 149 -3.93 -6.77 12.91
C GLY A 149 -3.62 -6.57 11.45
N TYR A 150 -3.94 -5.40 10.87
CA TYR A 150 -3.64 -5.20 9.45
C TYR A 150 -2.14 -5.11 9.18
N GLY A 151 -1.33 -4.52 10.07
CA GLY A 151 0.13 -4.48 9.90
C GLY A 151 0.76 -5.88 9.83
N ILE A 152 0.29 -6.79 10.70
CA ILE A 152 0.72 -8.20 10.70
C ILE A 152 0.19 -8.93 9.46
N GLY A 153 -1.07 -8.68 9.08
CA GLY A 153 -1.66 -9.31 7.89
C GLY A 153 -0.90 -9.00 6.60
N GLN A 154 -0.36 -7.79 6.45
CA GLN A 154 0.42 -7.40 5.27
C GLN A 154 1.64 -8.30 5.05
N MET A 155 2.24 -8.82 6.12
CA MET A 155 3.40 -9.73 6.01
C MET A 155 3.05 -11.08 5.41
N LEU A 156 1.80 -11.54 5.59
CA LEU A 156 1.33 -12.79 5.03
C LEU A 156 0.77 -12.60 3.63
N PHE A 157 -0.14 -11.63 3.47
CA PHE A 157 -0.95 -11.51 2.28
C PHE A 157 -0.28 -10.76 1.12
N ALA A 158 0.72 -9.90 1.40
CA ALA A 158 1.43 -9.23 0.32
C ALA A 158 2.23 -10.22 -0.52
N PRO A 159 3.08 -11.08 0.06
CA PRO A 159 3.82 -12.05 -0.74
C PRO A 159 2.95 -13.17 -1.30
N LEU A 160 1.87 -13.54 -0.60
CA LEU A 160 0.90 -14.51 -1.12
C LEU A 160 0.28 -14.05 -2.44
N SER A 161 0.13 -12.74 -2.63
CA SER A 161 -0.41 -12.16 -3.86
C SER A 161 0.57 -12.15 -5.04
N GLU A 162 1.85 -12.42 -4.79
CA GLU A 162 2.90 -12.53 -5.81
C GLU A 162 3.08 -13.96 -6.34
N VAL A 163 2.39 -14.94 -5.73
CA VAL A 163 2.38 -16.31 -6.23
C VAL A 163 1.60 -16.36 -7.55
N PRO A 164 2.20 -16.82 -8.66
CA PRO A 164 1.54 -16.82 -9.97
C PRO A 164 0.21 -17.59 -9.99
N VAL A 165 0.09 -18.66 -9.21
CA VAL A 165 -1.14 -19.47 -9.12
C VAL A 165 -2.27 -18.74 -8.37
N ILE A 166 -1.93 -17.85 -7.44
CA ILE A 166 -2.89 -17.13 -6.59
C ILE A 166 -3.26 -15.79 -7.23
N GLY A 167 -2.26 -14.94 -7.48
CA GLY A 167 -2.46 -13.57 -8.00
C GLY A 167 -3.08 -12.60 -6.98
N ARG A 168 -3.50 -11.42 -7.45
CA ARG A 168 -4.02 -10.36 -6.55
C ARG A 168 -5.45 -10.65 -6.10
N ASN A 169 -6.31 -11.08 -7.02
CA ASN A 169 -7.75 -11.18 -6.76
C ASN A 169 -8.12 -12.27 -5.76
N TRP A 170 -7.40 -13.40 -5.77
CA TRP A 170 -7.58 -14.47 -4.80
C TRP A 170 -7.11 -14.11 -3.39
N VAL A 171 -6.38 -13.01 -3.24
CA VAL A 171 -6.07 -12.45 -1.92
C VAL A 171 -7.11 -11.39 -1.54
N TYR A 172 -7.49 -10.48 -2.45
CA TYR A 172 -8.46 -9.43 -2.14
C TYR A 172 -9.84 -9.96 -1.76
N LEU A 173 -10.46 -10.82 -2.58
CA LEU A 173 -11.88 -11.13 -2.39
C LEU A 173 -12.18 -12.02 -1.19
N PRO A 174 -11.45 -13.12 -0.93
CA PRO A 174 -11.72 -13.96 0.24
C PRO A 174 -11.51 -13.21 1.55
N THR A 175 -10.45 -12.41 1.64
CA THR A 175 -10.16 -11.63 2.84
C THR A 175 -11.19 -10.51 3.05
N MET A 176 -11.62 -9.85 1.98
CA MET A 176 -12.69 -8.86 2.03
C MET A 176 -14.04 -9.48 2.41
N PHE A 177 -14.37 -10.67 1.92
CA PHE A 177 -15.58 -11.39 2.31
C PHE A 177 -15.59 -11.70 3.81
N ILE A 178 -14.47 -12.22 4.33
CA ILE A 178 -14.30 -12.47 5.77
C ILE A 178 -14.43 -11.17 6.55
N PHE A 179 -13.80 -10.09 6.08
CA PHE A 179 -13.89 -8.77 6.69
C PHE A 179 -15.34 -8.28 6.83
N VAL A 180 -16.14 -8.39 5.75
CA VAL A 180 -17.55 -7.97 5.74
C VAL A 180 -18.35 -8.76 6.78
N ILE A 181 -18.17 -10.09 6.81
CA ILE A 181 -18.87 -10.95 7.78
C ILE A 181 -18.48 -10.62 9.21
N LEU A 182 -17.20 -10.35 9.48
CA LEU A 182 -16.70 -10.01 10.81
C LEU A 182 -17.31 -8.72 11.39
N GLN A 183 -17.88 -7.84 10.57
CA GLN A 183 -18.58 -6.65 11.07
C GLN A 183 -19.85 -7.01 11.86
N ILE A 184 -20.53 -8.11 11.51
CA ILE A 184 -21.76 -8.57 12.18
C ILE A 184 -21.49 -8.92 13.65
N PRO A 185 -20.60 -9.87 14.01
CA PRO A 185 -20.31 -10.16 15.41
C PRO A 185 -19.63 -8.98 16.12
N THR A 186 -18.91 -8.11 15.40
CA THR A 186 -18.30 -6.90 15.98
C THR A 186 -19.37 -5.93 16.47
N ALA A 187 -20.39 -5.67 15.66
CA ALA A 187 -21.54 -4.84 16.02
C ALA A 187 -22.37 -5.45 17.16
N LEU A 188 -22.45 -6.78 17.22
CA LEU A 188 -23.20 -7.51 18.24
C LEU A 188 -22.38 -7.83 19.51
N SER A 189 -21.15 -7.33 19.61
CA SER A 189 -20.27 -7.60 20.74
C SER A 189 -20.86 -7.08 22.06
N LYS A 190 -20.78 -7.92 23.10
CA LYS A 190 -21.36 -7.66 24.44
C LYS A 190 -20.32 -7.44 25.52
N ASN A 191 -19.05 -7.58 25.19
CA ASN A 191 -17.94 -7.34 26.12
C ASN A 191 -16.71 -6.86 25.35
N ILE A 192 -15.84 -6.14 26.06
CA ILE A 192 -14.63 -5.56 25.48
C ILE A 192 -13.64 -6.61 24.92
N GLY A 193 -13.52 -7.78 25.55
CA GLY A 193 -12.61 -8.84 25.09
C GLY A 193 -12.98 -9.37 23.70
N SER A 194 -14.27 -9.65 23.49
CA SER A 194 -14.82 -10.07 22.20
C SER A 194 -14.64 -8.99 21.13
N LEU A 195 -14.87 -7.72 21.49
CA LEU A 195 -14.66 -6.60 20.59
C LEU A 195 -13.19 -6.48 20.18
N ILE A 196 -12.25 -6.58 21.12
CA ILE A 196 -10.80 -6.54 20.85
C ILE A 196 -10.40 -7.68 19.90
N ALA A 197 -10.81 -8.92 20.18
CA ALA A 197 -10.47 -10.08 19.36
C ALA A 197 -11.01 -9.95 17.93
N LEU A 198 -12.30 -9.60 17.80
CA LEU A 198 -12.94 -9.43 16.48
C LEU A 198 -12.31 -8.29 15.69
N ARG A 199 -11.91 -7.20 16.35
CA ARG A 199 -11.26 -6.05 15.71
C ARG A 199 -9.85 -6.38 15.25
N PHE A 200 -9.09 -7.16 16.01
CA PHE A 200 -7.79 -7.67 15.55
C PHE A 200 -7.94 -8.54 14.30
N ILE A 201 -8.86 -9.50 14.32
CA ILE A 201 -9.08 -10.42 13.21
C ILE A 201 -9.59 -9.65 11.97
N ALA A 202 -10.52 -8.71 12.16
CA ALA A 202 -10.98 -7.83 11.08
C ALA A 202 -9.83 -6.99 10.50
N GLY A 203 -8.96 -6.44 11.36
CA GLY A 203 -7.74 -5.77 10.93
C GLY A 203 -6.86 -6.68 10.07
N PHE A 204 -6.58 -7.89 10.55
CA PHE A 204 -5.77 -8.89 9.83
C PHE A 204 -6.27 -9.17 8.41
N PHE A 205 -7.57 -9.43 8.24
CA PHE A 205 -8.17 -9.66 6.93
C PHE A 205 -8.37 -8.39 6.09
N SER A 206 -8.27 -7.20 6.68
CA SER A 206 -8.32 -5.94 5.92
C SER A 206 -6.99 -5.61 5.20
N SER A 207 -5.90 -6.23 5.64
CA SER A 207 -4.54 -5.89 5.20
C SER A 207 -4.25 -5.94 3.69
N PRO A 208 -4.82 -6.85 2.86
CA PRO A 208 -4.39 -6.96 1.47
C PRO A 208 -4.65 -5.71 0.65
N ALA A 209 -5.80 -5.05 0.87
CA ALA A 209 -6.11 -3.76 0.24
C ALA A 209 -5.11 -2.66 0.56
N LEU A 210 -4.43 -2.78 1.71
CA LEU A 210 -3.55 -1.77 2.27
C LEU A 210 -2.10 -1.98 1.84
N SER A 211 -1.71 -3.19 1.41
CA SER A 211 -0.38 -3.49 0.88
C SER A 211 -0.36 -3.68 -0.63
N ASN A 212 -1.35 -4.40 -1.17
CA ASN A 212 -1.31 -4.89 -2.54
C ASN A 212 -1.85 -3.86 -3.53
N GLY A 213 -2.58 -2.83 -3.04
CA GLY A 213 -3.17 -1.80 -3.87
C GLY A 213 -2.12 -1.06 -4.70
N GLY A 214 -1.02 -0.63 -4.05
CA GLY A 214 0.12 -0.02 -4.74
C GLY A 214 0.80 -0.95 -5.74
N ALA A 215 0.93 -2.24 -5.41
CA ALA A 215 1.48 -3.24 -6.33
C ALA A 215 0.59 -3.43 -7.57
N SER A 216 -0.74 -3.45 -7.38
CA SER A 216 -1.72 -3.54 -8.47
C SER A 216 -1.67 -2.30 -9.37
N MET A 217 -1.40 -1.10 -8.82
CA MET A 217 -1.13 0.10 -9.63
C MET A 217 0.14 -0.07 -10.47
N GLY A 218 1.19 -0.65 -9.89
CA GLY A 218 2.43 -0.98 -10.60
C GLY A 218 2.21 -1.98 -11.75
N ASP A 219 1.35 -2.98 -11.54
CA ASP A 219 1.08 -4.02 -12.54
C ASP A 219 0.36 -3.47 -13.79
N MET A 220 -0.45 -2.40 -13.65
CA MET A 220 -1.25 -1.81 -14.74
C MET A 220 -0.58 -0.63 -15.46
N MET A 221 0.40 0.01 -14.83
CA MET A 221 0.99 1.25 -15.32
C MET A 221 2.37 0.97 -15.92
N ALA A 222 2.70 1.66 -17.02
CA ALA A 222 4.06 1.61 -17.54
C ALA A 222 5.04 2.15 -16.47
N PRO A 223 6.30 1.64 -16.40
CA PRO A 223 7.24 1.96 -15.32
C PRO A 223 7.40 3.45 -15.00
N SER A 224 7.39 4.31 -16.02
CA SER A 224 7.50 5.76 -15.87
C SER A 224 6.29 6.43 -15.23
N PHE A 225 5.10 5.82 -15.33
CA PHE A 225 3.84 6.36 -14.81
C PHE A 225 3.38 5.70 -13.51
N VAL A 226 4.05 4.66 -13.02
CA VAL A 226 3.77 4.01 -11.73
C VAL A 226 3.65 5.01 -10.57
N PRO A 227 4.51 6.06 -10.44
CA PRO A 227 4.40 7.03 -9.36
C PRO A 227 3.04 7.75 -9.28
N TYR A 228 2.37 7.98 -10.42
CA TYR A 228 1.03 8.58 -10.43
C TYR A 228 0.00 7.67 -9.77
N GLY A 229 0.00 6.37 -10.11
CA GLY A 229 -0.93 5.40 -9.54
C GLY A 229 -0.73 5.23 -8.04
N ILE A 230 0.53 5.13 -7.58
CA ILE A 230 0.87 5.03 -6.15
C ILE A 230 0.43 6.29 -5.40
N ALA A 231 0.65 7.48 -5.96
CA ALA A 231 0.23 8.74 -5.33
C ALA A 231 -1.30 8.80 -5.14
N ILE A 232 -2.08 8.51 -6.19
CA ILE A 232 -3.55 8.52 -6.12
C ILE A 232 -4.05 7.52 -5.09
N TRP A 233 -3.53 6.29 -5.12
CA TRP A 233 -3.87 5.25 -4.15
C TRP A 233 -3.54 5.65 -2.70
N ALA A 234 -2.37 6.24 -2.48
CA ALA A 234 -1.98 6.71 -1.17
C ALA A 234 -2.83 7.90 -0.68
N GLY A 235 -3.34 8.74 -1.59
CA GLY A 235 -4.31 9.78 -1.28
C GLY A 235 -5.60 9.17 -0.73
N ALA A 236 -6.11 8.13 -1.39
CA ALA A 236 -7.26 7.35 -0.92
C ALA A 236 -6.99 6.69 0.45
N ALA A 237 -5.78 6.15 0.65
CA ALA A 237 -5.36 5.55 1.92
C ALA A 237 -5.41 6.53 3.10
N VAL A 238 -5.01 7.80 2.89
CA VAL A 238 -5.08 8.84 3.92
C VAL A 238 -6.52 9.31 4.16
N CYS A 239 -7.37 9.32 3.14
CA CYS A 239 -8.77 9.71 3.27
C CYS A 239 -9.60 8.71 4.10
N GLY A 240 -9.28 7.41 4.03
CA GLY A 240 -9.94 6.35 4.80
C GLY A 240 -10.09 6.66 6.31
N PRO A 241 -8.99 6.79 7.07
CA PRO A 241 -9.06 7.04 8.51
C PRO A 241 -9.69 8.41 8.85
N VAL A 242 -9.68 9.37 7.93
CA VAL A 242 -10.26 10.72 8.09
C VAL A 242 -11.79 10.71 7.92
N LEU A 243 -12.32 9.89 7.01
CA LEU A 243 -13.77 9.73 6.81
C LEU A 243 -14.44 8.90 7.91
N GLY A 244 -13.67 8.09 8.63
CA GLY A 244 -14.17 7.25 9.74
C GLY A 244 -14.91 8.06 10.81
N PRO A 245 -14.27 9.04 11.47
CA PRO A 245 -14.93 9.84 12.50
C PRO A 245 -16.14 10.63 12.00
N LEU A 246 -16.15 11.02 10.72
CA LEU A 246 -17.30 11.72 10.13
C LEU A 246 -18.53 10.81 10.09
N LEU A 247 -18.42 9.62 9.48
CA LEU A 247 -19.54 8.68 9.41
C LEU A 247 -19.86 8.11 10.79
N GLY A 248 -18.83 7.77 11.57
CA GLY A 248 -18.94 7.33 12.95
C GLY A 248 -19.73 8.28 13.84
N GLY A 249 -19.45 9.59 13.73
CA GLY A 249 -20.11 10.62 14.53
C GLY A 249 -21.60 10.73 14.22
N ILE A 250 -21.97 10.56 12.94
CA ILE A 250 -23.37 10.53 12.51
C ILE A 250 -24.10 9.34 13.15
N PHE A 251 -23.56 8.12 13.01
CA PHE A 251 -24.22 6.91 13.52
C PHE A 251 -24.22 6.84 15.04
N ALA A 252 -23.11 7.18 15.70
CA ALA A 252 -23.01 7.22 17.14
C ALA A 252 -23.98 8.25 17.75
N GLN A 253 -24.18 9.41 17.11
CA GLN A 253 -25.10 10.43 17.63
C GLN A 253 -26.58 10.09 17.43
N ILE A 254 -26.95 9.53 16.27
CA ILE A 254 -28.37 9.24 15.95
C ILE A 254 -28.83 7.92 16.57
N LYS A 255 -27.92 6.97 16.73
CA LYS A 255 -28.18 5.64 17.29
C LYS A 255 -27.20 5.36 18.42
N ASP A 256 -26.18 4.57 18.15
CA ASP A 256 -25.16 4.13 19.09
C ASP A 256 -23.86 3.80 18.34
N TRP A 257 -22.79 3.52 19.09
CA TRP A 257 -21.49 3.16 18.53
C TRP A 257 -21.52 1.88 17.69
N ARG A 258 -22.46 0.94 17.93
CA ARG A 258 -22.56 -0.33 17.20
C ARG A 258 -22.98 -0.10 15.76
N TRP A 259 -23.80 0.91 15.50
CA TRP A 259 -24.19 1.32 14.14
C TRP A 259 -23.02 1.75 13.26
N SER A 260 -21.89 2.17 13.85
CA SER A 260 -20.65 2.41 13.10
C SER A 260 -20.17 1.16 12.38
N PHE A 261 -20.30 -0.02 12.99
CA PHE A 261 -19.91 -1.30 12.38
C PHE A 261 -20.92 -1.79 11.33
N TRP A 262 -22.21 -1.54 11.52
CA TRP A 262 -23.24 -1.79 10.49
C TRP A 262 -23.01 -0.93 9.24
N CYS A 263 -22.68 0.35 9.42
CA CYS A 263 -22.31 1.23 8.31
C CYS A 263 -21.07 0.70 7.56
N LEU A 264 -20.03 0.32 8.30
CA LEU A 264 -18.82 -0.26 7.72
C LEU A 264 -19.13 -1.54 6.95
N MET A 265 -20.02 -2.40 7.46
CA MET A 265 -20.49 -3.60 6.77
C MET A 265 -21.17 -3.26 5.44
N TRP A 266 -22.02 -2.23 5.39
CA TRP A 266 -22.70 -1.85 4.14
C TRP A 266 -21.73 -1.27 3.11
N ILE A 267 -20.81 -0.39 3.53
CA ILE A 267 -19.83 0.21 2.63
C ILE A 267 -18.87 -0.85 2.08
N SER A 268 -18.30 -1.67 2.97
CA SER A 268 -17.40 -2.76 2.55
C SER A 268 -18.15 -3.86 1.79
N GLY A 269 -19.37 -4.21 2.17
CA GLY A 269 -20.19 -5.19 1.45
C GLY A 269 -20.57 -4.74 0.05
N GLY A 270 -20.97 -3.47 -0.10
CA GLY A 270 -21.24 -2.86 -1.41
C GLY A 270 -20.00 -2.85 -2.30
N ALA A 271 -18.85 -2.42 -1.75
CA ALA A 271 -17.58 -2.49 -2.46
C ALA A 271 -17.23 -3.94 -2.86
N PHE A 272 -17.44 -4.92 -1.97
CA PHE A 272 -17.17 -6.33 -2.26
C PHE A 272 -17.98 -6.84 -3.44
N ILE A 273 -19.28 -6.51 -3.50
CA ILE A 273 -20.16 -6.88 -4.62
C ILE A 273 -19.62 -6.29 -5.92
N VAL A 274 -19.26 -4.99 -5.93
CA VAL A 274 -18.70 -4.35 -7.13
C VAL A 274 -17.42 -5.07 -7.57
N LEU A 275 -16.46 -5.27 -6.65
CA LEU A 275 -15.19 -5.92 -6.97
C LEU A 275 -15.38 -7.36 -7.47
N LEU A 276 -16.29 -8.13 -6.86
CA LEU A 276 -16.60 -9.50 -7.25
C LEU A 276 -16.96 -9.64 -8.74
N PHE A 277 -17.78 -8.72 -9.24
CA PHE A 277 -18.28 -8.75 -10.61
C PHE A 277 -17.43 -7.96 -11.61
N SER A 278 -16.42 -7.19 -11.17
CA SER A 278 -15.78 -6.26 -12.09
C SER A 278 -14.29 -6.00 -11.90
N LEU A 279 -13.63 -6.51 -10.85
CA LEU A 279 -12.19 -6.40 -10.67
C LEU A 279 -11.47 -7.50 -11.49
N PRO A 280 -10.75 -7.16 -12.57
CA PRO A 280 -9.95 -8.13 -13.31
C PRO A 280 -8.64 -8.44 -12.61
N GLU A 281 -8.01 -9.57 -12.95
CA GLU A 281 -6.66 -9.87 -12.46
C GLU A 281 -5.66 -8.87 -13.04
N THR A 282 -4.88 -8.22 -12.18
CA THR A 282 -3.88 -7.22 -12.60
C THR A 282 -2.48 -7.80 -12.68
N PHE A 283 -2.19 -8.93 -12.02
CA PHE A 283 -0.83 -9.46 -11.99
C PHE A 283 -0.52 -10.28 -13.25
N GLY A 284 0.36 -9.74 -14.10
CA GLY A 284 0.75 -10.32 -15.39
C GLY A 284 1.19 -11.79 -15.31
N PRO A 285 2.08 -12.18 -14.39
CA PRO A 285 2.49 -13.58 -14.20
C PRO A 285 1.31 -14.54 -13.93
N THR A 286 0.30 -14.10 -13.18
CA THR A 286 -0.91 -14.90 -12.97
C THR A 286 -1.76 -15.01 -14.22
N VAL A 287 -1.91 -13.92 -14.98
CA VAL A 287 -2.63 -13.94 -16.26
C VAL A 287 -1.99 -14.95 -17.21
N LEU A 288 -0.66 -14.94 -17.33
CA LEU A 288 0.09 -15.87 -18.16
C LEU A 288 0.01 -17.32 -17.65
N SER A 289 0.14 -17.57 -16.33
CA SER A 289 -0.01 -18.92 -15.76
C SER A 289 -1.40 -19.50 -16.03
N ARG A 290 -2.45 -18.68 -15.92
CA ARG A 290 -3.82 -19.07 -16.26
C ARG A 290 -3.96 -19.36 -17.75
N ARG A 291 -3.35 -18.57 -18.63
CA ARG A 291 -3.29 -18.83 -20.07
C ARG A 291 -2.60 -20.15 -20.38
N ALA A 292 -1.40 -20.38 -19.83
CA ALA A 292 -0.68 -21.64 -19.99
C ALA A 292 -1.52 -22.84 -19.55
N ARG A 293 -2.27 -22.73 -18.44
CA ARG A 293 -3.21 -23.76 -17.99
C ARG A 293 -4.35 -24.01 -18.99
N ARG A 294 -4.92 -22.97 -19.60
CA ARG A 294 -5.95 -23.12 -20.65
C ARG A 294 -5.37 -23.81 -21.88
N LEU A 295 -4.17 -23.41 -22.32
CA LEU A 295 -3.47 -24.00 -23.46
C LEU A 295 -3.12 -25.47 -23.24
N ARG A 296 -2.58 -25.84 -22.07
CA ARG A 296 -2.33 -27.25 -21.69
C ARG A 296 -3.59 -28.11 -21.84
N LYS A 297 -4.76 -27.55 -21.50
CA LYS A 297 -6.05 -28.25 -21.57
C LYS A 297 -6.58 -28.36 -23.01
N SER A 298 -6.35 -27.38 -23.87
CA SER A 298 -6.84 -27.40 -25.26
C SER A 298 -5.93 -28.16 -26.22
N THR A 299 -4.61 -28.06 -26.04
CA THR A 299 -3.62 -28.73 -26.91
C THR A 299 -3.22 -30.12 -26.42
N GLY A 300 -3.44 -30.42 -25.13
CA GLY A 300 -2.95 -31.64 -24.48
C GLY A 300 -1.44 -31.64 -24.20
N ASN A 301 -0.71 -30.58 -24.59
CA ASN A 301 0.72 -30.46 -24.36
C ASN A 301 1.00 -30.00 -22.91
N LYS A 302 1.63 -30.86 -22.11
CA LYS A 302 1.98 -30.59 -20.71
C LYS A 302 3.25 -29.76 -20.53
N GLU A 303 4.05 -29.60 -21.58
CA GLU A 303 5.35 -28.92 -21.55
C GLU A 303 5.24 -27.39 -21.65
N LEU A 304 4.05 -26.88 -22.01
CA LEU A 304 3.77 -25.44 -22.00
C LEU A 304 3.93 -24.91 -20.58
N THR A 305 4.81 -23.94 -20.34
CA THR A 305 5.03 -23.33 -19.02
C THR A 305 5.31 -21.84 -19.12
N THR A 306 5.30 -21.12 -18.00
CA THR A 306 5.65 -19.69 -17.98
C THR A 306 6.94 -19.47 -17.20
N LYS A 307 7.64 -18.34 -17.43
CA LYS A 307 8.89 -18.00 -16.71
C LYS A 307 8.64 -17.97 -15.21
N ALA A 308 7.53 -17.36 -14.81
CA ALA A 308 7.14 -17.26 -13.41
C ALA A 308 6.81 -18.62 -12.77
N GLU A 309 6.22 -19.57 -13.50
CA GLU A 309 6.00 -20.93 -13.00
C GLU A 309 7.32 -21.69 -12.81
N LEU A 310 8.31 -21.50 -13.70
CA LEU A 310 9.64 -22.10 -13.57
C LEU A 310 10.43 -21.50 -12.40
N GLU A 311 10.46 -20.18 -12.29
CA GLU A 311 11.08 -19.47 -11.17
C GLU A 311 10.46 -19.91 -9.85
N PHE A 312 9.13 -19.98 -9.76
CA PHE A 312 8.46 -20.40 -8.53
C PHE A 312 8.60 -21.90 -8.23
N ALA A 313 8.66 -22.76 -9.25
CA ALA A 313 8.91 -24.19 -9.07
C ALA A 313 10.33 -24.49 -8.53
N SER A 314 11.28 -23.58 -8.76
CA SER A 314 12.63 -23.67 -8.20
C SER A 314 12.72 -23.23 -6.73
N VAL A 315 11.67 -22.57 -6.20
CA VAL A 315 11.64 -22.05 -4.82
C VAL A 315 10.96 -23.05 -3.89
N THR A 316 11.72 -23.66 -2.98
CA THR A 316 11.18 -24.51 -1.91
C THR A 316 10.28 -23.72 -0.96
N THR A 317 9.16 -24.28 -0.51
CA THR A 317 8.19 -23.66 0.42
C THR A 317 8.84 -23.04 1.68
N GLY A 318 9.95 -23.62 2.17
CA GLY A 318 10.71 -23.08 3.30
C GLY A 318 11.44 -21.76 3.00
N VAL A 319 11.96 -21.59 1.79
CA VAL A 319 12.57 -20.32 1.31
C VAL A 319 11.49 -19.25 1.18
N MET A 320 10.29 -19.63 0.73
CA MET A 320 9.14 -18.73 0.64
C MET A 320 8.71 -18.21 2.02
N ILE A 321 8.69 -19.07 3.05
CA ILE A 321 8.39 -18.66 4.44
C ILE A 321 9.47 -17.71 4.97
N GLN A 322 10.74 -18.01 4.72
CA GLN A 322 11.86 -17.18 5.18
C GLN A 322 11.86 -15.78 4.53
N ASP A 323 11.60 -15.72 3.23
CA ASP A 323 11.59 -14.47 2.46
C ASP A 323 10.38 -13.59 2.79
N ASN A 324 9.28 -14.19 3.23
CA ASN A 324 8.01 -13.48 3.48
C ASN A 324 7.79 -13.11 4.95
N LEU A 325 8.24 -13.94 5.89
CA LEU A 325 8.00 -13.71 7.32
C LEU A 325 9.23 -13.26 8.08
N ILE A 326 10.44 -13.61 7.67
CA ILE A 326 11.67 -13.32 8.44
C ILE A 326 12.44 -12.16 7.82
N ARG A 327 12.64 -12.19 6.50
CA ARG A 327 13.43 -11.17 5.79
C ARG A 327 12.90 -9.73 5.96
N PRO A 328 11.59 -9.45 5.99
CA PRO A 328 11.09 -8.10 6.27
C PRO A 328 11.54 -7.56 7.64
N PHE A 329 11.62 -8.40 8.68
CA PHE A 329 12.14 -7.98 9.98
C PHE A 329 13.63 -7.72 9.92
N ILE A 330 14.39 -8.62 9.30
CA ILE A 330 15.84 -8.46 9.12
C ILE A 330 16.14 -7.13 8.43
N ILE A 331 15.51 -6.87 7.28
CA ILE A 331 15.75 -5.64 6.52
C ILE A 331 15.24 -4.42 7.32
N SER A 332 14.07 -4.49 7.95
CA SER A 332 13.52 -3.33 8.66
C SER A 332 14.31 -2.91 9.90
N PHE A 333 14.90 -3.87 10.62
CA PHE A 333 15.60 -3.60 11.89
C PHE A 333 17.12 -3.58 11.75
N LEU A 334 17.70 -4.34 10.82
CA LEU A 334 19.15 -4.44 10.68
C LEU A 334 19.72 -3.55 9.58
N GLU A 335 18.91 -3.05 8.64
CA GLU A 335 19.35 -1.99 7.74
C GLU A 335 19.09 -0.60 8.34
N PRO A 336 20.14 0.14 8.76
CA PRO A 336 19.95 1.43 9.44
C PRO A 336 19.20 2.43 8.58
N GLY A 337 19.43 2.42 7.26
CA GLY A 337 18.75 3.32 6.32
C GLY A 337 17.24 3.06 6.28
N VAL A 338 16.85 1.79 6.17
CA VAL A 338 15.44 1.39 6.17
C VAL A 338 14.79 1.70 7.52
N LEU A 339 15.46 1.41 8.63
CA LEU A 339 14.96 1.69 9.98
C LEU A 339 14.67 3.17 10.19
N MET A 340 15.59 4.07 9.80
CA MET A 340 15.39 5.52 9.94
C MET A 340 14.18 6.02 9.14
N LEU A 341 14.00 5.52 7.92
CA LEU A 341 12.86 5.87 7.07
C LEU A 341 11.54 5.28 7.61
N ASN A 342 11.58 4.07 8.16
CA ASN A 342 10.46 3.43 8.83
C ASN A 342 10.04 4.20 10.10
N ILE A 343 11.00 4.66 10.90
CA ILE A 343 10.73 5.52 12.07
C ILE A 343 10.06 6.81 11.64
N PHE A 344 10.52 7.45 10.56
CA PHE A 344 9.93 8.71 10.12
C PHE A 344 8.50 8.51 9.59
N THR A 345 8.30 7.59 8.65
CA THR A 345 6.97 7.29 8.10
C THR A 345 6.00 6.77 9.17
N GLY A 346 6.49 5.94 10.11
CA GLY A 346 5.71 5.44 11.23
C GLY A 346 5.33 6.54 12.22
N PHE A 347 6.24 7.47 12.54
CA PHE A 347 5.95 8.61 13.39
C PHE A 347 4.86 9.52 12.80
N MET A 348 4.94 9.82 11.51
CA MET A 348 3.93 10.65 10.83
C MET A 348 2.54 10.02 10.88
N TYR A 349 2.47 8.71 10.67
CA TYR A 349 1.23 7.98 10.75
C TYR A 349 0.73 7.85 12.20
N ALA A 350 1.64 7.73 13.16
CA ALA A 350 1.31 7.72 14.58
C ALA A 350 0.71 9.03 15.06
N VAL A 351 1.24 10.17 14.60
CA VAL A 351 0.65 11.50 14.84
C VAL A 351 -0.76 11.61 14.28
N LEU A 352 -1.02 11.09 13.07
CA LEU A 352 -2.38 11.06 12.52
C LEU A 352 -3.35 10.29 13.44
N TYR A 353 -2.88 9.22 14.09
CA TYR A 353 -3.69 8.39 14.98
C TYR A 353 -3.85 9.00 16.38
N THR A 354 -2.88 9.77 16.89
CA THR A 354 -3.08 10.51 18.16
C THR A 354 -4.17 11.56 18.05
N TRP A 355 -4.47 12.03 16.84
CA TRP A 355 -5.56 12.98 16.59
C TRP A 355 -6.95 12.41 16.80
N PHE A 356 -7.14 11.09 16.81
CA PHE A 356 -8.39 10.50 17.26
C PHE A 356 -8.66 10.76 18.75
N GLU A 357 -7.62 10.96 19.57
CA GLU A 357 -7.75 11.40 20.95
C GLU A 357 -7.78 12.94 21.06
N ALA A 358 -6.96 13.63 20.27
CA ALA A 358 -6.84 15.09 20.37
C ALA A 358 -8.12 15.83 19.91
N PHE A 359 -8.74 15.38 18.82
CA PHE A 359 -9.87 16.08 18.22
C PHE A 359 -11.10 16.10 19.13
N PRO A 360 -11.53 15.00 19.77
CA PRO A 360 -12.59 15.05 20.78
C PRO A 360 -12.26 15.99 21.95
N ILE A 361 -11.01 16.00 22.43
CA ILE A 361 -10.60 16.93 23.49
C ILE A 361 -10.80 18.39 23.05
N VAL A 362 -10.37 18.74 21.83
CA VAL A 362 -10.44 20.11 21.32
C VAL A 362 -11.87 20.50 20.91
N PHE A 363 -12.50 19.73 20.04
CA PHE A 363 -13.76 20.16 19.43
C PHE A 363 -14.96 19.88 20.33
N VAL A 364 -15.03 18.72 20.99
CA VAL A 364 -16.14 18.42 21.93
C VAL A 364 -15.88 19.05 23.29
N GLY A 365 -14.67 18.88 23.83
CA GLY A 365 -14.32 19.37 25.16
C GLY A 365 -14.21 20.89 25.28
N ILE A 366 -13.48 21.55 24.37
CA ILE A 366 -13.21 23.00 24.45
C ILE A 366 -14.24 23.82 23.66
N HIS A 367 -14.57 23.39 22.44
CA HIS A 367 -15.46 24.13 21.54
C HIS A 367 -16.93 23.67 21.58
N HIS A 368 -17.26 22.66 22.40
CA HIS A 368 -18.63 22.16 22.60
C HIS A 368 -19.35 21.71 21.33
N PHE A 369 -18.59 21.16 20.37
CA PHE A 369 -19.15 20.56 19.17
C PHE A 369 -19.91 19.28 19.53
N ASN A 370 -20.99 19.01 18.80
CA ASN A 370 -21.59 17.68 18.81
C ASN A 370 -20.72 16.66 18.04
N LEU A 371 -21.07 15.37 18.10
CA LEU A 371 -20.26 14.30 17.49
C LEU A 371 -20.16 14.45 15.96
N ILE A 372 -21.23 14.91 15.31
CA ILE A 372 -21.22 15.17 13.86
C ILE A 372 -20.24 16.30 13.52
N GLN A 373 -20.33 17.44 14.21
CA GLN A 373 -19.44 18.59 14.02
C GLN A 373 -17.98 18.22 14.33
N SER A 374 -17.74 17.42 15.36
CA SER A 374 -16.41 16.87 15.67
C SER A 374 -15.90 15.99 14.53
N GLY A 375 -16.74 15.10 13.98
CA GLY A 375 -16.41 14.32 12.80
C GLY A 375 -16.09 15.18 11.56
N LEU A 376 -16.83 16.26 11.32
CA LEU A 376 -16.56 17.21 10.24
C LEU A 376 -15.20 17.92 10.39
N SER A 377 -14.71 18.13 11.61
CA SER A 377 -13.41 18.79 11.82
C SER A 377 -12.24 18.00 11.21
N PHE A 378 -12.36 16.67 11.08
CA PHE A 378 -11.40 15.82 10.37
C PHE A 378 -11.32 16.15 8.88
N CYS A 379 -12.35 16.76 8.26
CA CYS A 379 -12.30 17.13 6.84
C CYS A 379 -11.17 18.12 6.50
N GLY A 380 -10.65 18.89 7.47
CA GLY A 380 -9.45 19.71 7.27
C GLY A 380 -8.24 18.89 6.79
N LEU A 381 -8.12 17.66 7.29
CA LEU A 381 -7.12 16.68 6.85
C LEU A 381 -7.32 16.29 5.39
N MET A 382 -8.57 16.02 5.00
CA MET A 382 -8.90 15.65 3.63
C MET A 382 -8.58 16.77 2.64
N VAL A 383 -8.86 18.02 3.01
CA VAL A 383 -8.48 19.20 2.20
C VAL A 383 -6.95 19.27 2.05
N GLY A 384 -6.19 19.10 3.13
CA GLY A 384 -4.73 19.03 3.09
C GLY A 384 -4.21 17.90 2.19
N CYS A 385 -4.84 16.72 2.24
CA CYS A 385 -4.53 15.58 1.40
C CYS A 385 -4.77 15.89 -0.09
N VAL A 386 -5.91 16.48 -0.46
CA VAL A 386 -6.23 16.85 -1.86
C VAL A 386 -5.25 17.88 -2.40
N ILE A 387 -4.93 18.92 -1.63
CA ILE A 387 -3.94 19.94 -2.01
C ILE A 387 -2.57 19.29 -2.25
N SER A 388 -2.12 18.47 -1.30
CA SER A 388 -0.80 17.82 -1.35
C SER A 388 -0.68 16.78 -2.47
N CYS A 389 -1.75 16.01 -2.71
CA CYS A 389 -1.81 15.08 -3.82
C CYS A 389 -1.72 15.83 -5.15
N SER A 390 -2.47 16.93 -5.31
CA SER A 390 -2.41 17.76 -6.53
C SER A 390 -1.01 18.34 -6.77
N ILE A 391 -0.38 18.88 -5.73
CA ILE A 391 1.01 19.37 -5.80
C ILE A 391 1.97 18.23 -6.18
N TYR A 392 1.83 17.06 -5.56
CA TYR A 392 2.73 15.93 -5.80
C TYR A 392 2.57 15.36 -7.22
N LEU A 393 1.33 15.23 -7.73
CA LEU A 393 1.07 14.83 -9.12
C LEU A 393 1.71 15.79 -10.12
N TYR A 394 1.63 17.10 -9.86
CA TYR A 394 2.33 18.11 -10.66
C TYR A 394 3.86 17.91 -10.63
N LEU A 395 4.43 17.67 -9.44
CA LEU A 395 5.87 17.42 -9.26
C LEU A 395 6.32 16.12 -9.94
N ILE A 396 5.47 15.09 -10.00
CA ILE A 396 5.77 13.85 -10.71
C ILE A 396 6.10 14.14 -12.18
N GLY A 397 5.20 14.85 -12.87
CA GLY A 397 5.36 15.17 -14.29
C GLY A 397 6.51 16.13 -14.59
N HIS A 398 6.66 17.19 -13.78
CA HIS A 398 7.58 18.28 -14.09
C HIS A 398 8.99 18.09 -13.54
N LYS A 399 9.18 17.22 -12.53
CA LYS A 399 10.47 17.05 -11.84
C LYS A 399 10.87 15.58 -11.73
N ILE A 400 10.03 14.74 -11.14
CA ILE A 400 10.42 13.37 -10.78
C ILE A 400 10.69 12.53 -12.03
N ILE A 401 9.75 12.46 -12.98
CA ILE A 401 9.94 11.69 -14.21
C ILE A 401 11.15 12.18 -15.00
N PRO A 402 11.32 13.49 -15.28
CA PRO A 402 12.53 14.00 -15.92
C PRO A 402 13.82 13.59 -15.18
N TRP A 403 13.83 13.61 -13.85
CA TRP A 403 15.01 13.19 -13.09
C TRP A 403 15.33 11.70 -13.23
N LEU A 404 14.29 10.85 -13.20
CA LEU A 404 14.46 9.41 -13.38
C LEU A 404 14.94 9.08 -14.79
N MET A 405 14.38 9.75 -15.82
CA MET A 405 14.80 9.57 -17.22
C MET A 405 16.23 10.06 -17.47
N ALA A 406 16.69 11.08 -16.74
CA ALA A 406 18.07 11.55 -16.79
C ALA A 406 19.06 10.68 -15.98
N GLY A 407 18.60 9.55 -15.40
CA GLY A 407 19.45 8.62 -14.66
C GLY A 407 19.95 9.18 -13.31
N HIS A 408 19.27 10.18 -12.74
CA HIS A 408 19.63 10.67 -11.41
C HIS A 408 19.41 9.59 -10.36
N ARG A 409 20.27 9.60 -9.34
CA ARG A 409 20.14 8.67 -8.21
C ARG A 409 18.88 8.97 -7.38
N PRO A 410 18.25 7.94 -6.77
CA PRO A 410 17.05 8.06 -5.92
C PRO A 410 17.07 9.19 -4.88
N GLU A 411 18.25 9.54 -4.35
CA GLU A 411 18.43 10.57 -3.32
C GLU A 411 17.95 11.95 -3.78
N ILE A 412 17.87 12.21 -5.10
CA ILE A 412 17.39 13.49 -5.63
C ILE A 412 15.95 13.82 -5.19
N LEU A 413 15.13 12.80 -4.90
CA LEU A 413 13.76 12.99 -4.42
C LEU A 413 13.70 13.77 -3.10
N PHE A 414 14.72 13.67 -2.25
CA PHE A 414 14.76 14.38 -0.97
C PHE A 414 14.81 15.91 -1.12
N LYS A 415 15.17 16.44 -2.30
CA LYS A 415 15.05 17.88 -2.59
C LYS A 415 13.61 18.38 -2.44
N ILE A 416 12.62 17.54 -2.75
CA ILE A 416 11.20 17.86 -2.55
C ILE A 416 10.88 17.88 -1.04
N ALA A 417 11.43 16.92 -0.29
CA ALA A 417 11.21 16.81 1.15
C ALA A 417 11.83 17.98 1.95
N PHE A 418 12.85 18.69 1.44
CA PHE A 418 13.42 19.86 2.13
C PHE A 418 12.41 20.97 2.39
N PHE A 419 11.43 21.13 1.50
CA PHE A 419 10.39 22.14 1.63
C PHE A 419 9.17 21.60 2.40
N ALA A 420 8.85 20.32 2.22
CA ALA A 420 7.68 19.71 2.84
C ALA A 420 7.90 19.29 4.31
N ALA A 421 9.10 18.83 4.67
CA ALA A 421 9.38 18.30 6.02
C ALA A 421 9.28 19.36 7.13
N PRO A 422 9.79 20.61 6.98
CA PRO A 422 9.65 21.64 8.00
C PRO A 422 8.20 22.05 8.30
N ILE A 423 7.27 21.79 7.39
CA ILE A 423 5.84 22.07 7.59
C ILE A 423 5.27 21.20 8.73
N LEU A 424 5.80 19.98 8.92
CA LEU A 424 5.33 19.03 9.95
C LEU A 424 5.39 19.59 11.38
N PRO A 425 6.56 20.01 11.91
CA PRO A 425 6.63 20.58 13.25
C PRO A 425 5.86 21.90 13.36
N VAL A 426 5.85 22.73 12.31
CA VAL A 426 5.10 24.00 12.30
C VAL A 426 3.59 23.74 12.45
N ALA A 427 3.06 22.78 11.70
CA ALA A 427 1.65 22.39 11.79
C ALA A 427 1.28 21.82 13.16
N LEU A 428 2.16 21.02 13.77
CA LEU A 428 1.95 20.47 15.11
C LEU A 428 1.93 21.54 16.20
N ILE A 429 2.87 22.49 16.16
CA ILE A 429 2.89 23.64 17.08
C ILE A 429 1.63 24.48 16.85
N PHE A 430 1.32 24.80 15.60
CA PHE A 430 0.15 25.59 15.28
C PHE A 430 -1.14 24.93 15.79
N PHE A 431 -1.32 23.62 15.61
CA PHE A 431 -2.46 22.87 16.12
C PHE A 431 -2.55 22.94 17.65
N GLY A 432 -1.44 22.65 18.34
CA GLY A 432 -1.41 22.59 19.80
C GLY A 432 -1.73 23.92 20.47
N TRP A 433 -1.13 25.01 19.97
CA TRP A 433 -1.25 26.33 20.58
C TRP A 433 -2.49 27.11 20.12
N SER A 434 -3.09 26.75 18.99
CA SER A 434 -4.38 27.31 18.55
C SER A 434 -5.59 26.62 19.17
N SER A 435 -5.42 25.45 19.79
CA SER A 435 -6.52 24.68 20.39
C SER A 435 -6.87 25.18 21.80
N THR A 436 -7.43 26.38 21.88
CA THR A 436 -7.84 27.04 23.12
C THR A 436 -9.25 27.61 22.98
N ALA A 437 -9.94 27.83 24.11
CA ALA A 437 -11.30 28.37 24.11
C ALA A 437 -11.39 29.77 23.47
N THR A 438 -10.30 30.54 23.47
CA THR A 438 -10.26 31.91 22.95
C THR A 438 -10.00 32.01 21.45
N VAL A 439 -9.36 30.99 20.86
CA VAL A 439 -9.02 30.99 19.44
C VAL A 439 -10.15 30.33 18.66
N HIS A 440 -10.47 30.86 17.47
CA HIS A 440 -11.55 30.32 16.65
C HIS A 440 -11.24 28.87 16.22
N TRP A 441 -12.22 27.98 16.34
CA TRP A 441 -12.13 26.53 16.07
C TRP A 441 -11.59 26.18 14.67
N ILE A 442 -11.63 27.11 13.71
CA ILE A 442 -11.09 26.90 12.36
C ILE A 442 -9.55 26.81 12.35
N ALA A 443 -8.88 27.49 13.28
CA ALA A 443 -7.42 27.53 13.33
C ALA A 443 -6.79 26.13 13.52
N PRO A 444 -7.23 25.29 14.49
CA PRO A 444 -6.73 23.92 14.60
C PRO A 444 -7.12 23.04 13.39
N ILE A 445 -8.23 23.30 12.71
CA ILE A 445 -8.60 22.57 11.48
C ILE A 445 -7.63 22.92 10.33
N ILE A 446 -7.26 24.19 10.17
CA ILE A 446 -6.26 24.60 9.17
C ILE A 446 -4.89 24.00 9.50
N ALA A 447 -4.51 24.00 10.78
CA ALA A 447 -3.27 23.39 11.24
C ALA A 447 -3.21 21.89 10.92
N SER A 448 -4.33 21.18 11.10
CA SER A 448 -4.40 19.76 10.80
C SER A 448 -4.27 19.47 9.30
N GLY A 449 -4.91 20.28 8.45
CA GLY A 449 -4.71 20.22 7.00
C GLY A 449 -3.26 20.49 6.59
N LEU A 450 -2.62 21.49 7.19
CA LEU A 450 -1.21 21.85 6.91
C LEU A 450 -0.25 20.70 7.23
N PHE A 451 -0.50 19.94 8.31
CA PHE A 451 0.30 18.75 8.64
C PHE A 451 0.25 17.72 7.52
N LEU A 452 -0.93 17.46 6.94
CA LEU A 452 -1.02 16.53 5.81
C LEU A 452 -0.40 17.10 4.53
N VAL A 453 -0.34 18.42 4.36
CA VAL A 453 0.38 19.01 3.23
C VAL A 453 1.86 18.62 3.24
N GLY A 454 2.53 18.84 4.36
CA GLY A 454 3.92 18.40 4.53
C GLY A 454 4.03 16.87 4.55
N GLY A 455 3.14 16.22 5.31
CA GLY A 455 3.24 14.80 5.60
C GLY A 455 2.98 13.92 4.41
N TYR A 456 1.98 14.19 3.59
CA TYR A 456 1.73 13.39 2.41
C TYR A 456 2.92 13.44 1.44
N ILE A 457 3.46 14.64 1.16
CA ILE A 457 4.60 14.80 0.22
C ILE A 457 5.85 14.10 0.76
N VAL A 458 6.18 14.29 2.03
CA VAL A 458 7.32 13.62 2.67
C VAL A 458 7.14 12.10 2.62
N PHE A 459 5.95 11.61 2.96
CA PHE A 459 5.64 10.18 2.91
C PHE A 459 5.89 9.62 1.51
N GLN A 460 5.42 10.29 0.46
CA GLN A 460 5.65 9.85 -0.92
C GLN A 460 7.14 9.81 -1.29
N VAL A 461 7.91 10.83 -0.90
CA VAL A 461 9.36 10.87 -1.16
C VAL A 461 10.07 9.69 -0.49
N LEU A 462 9.79 9.43 0.79
CA LEU A 462 10.40 8.31 1.52
C LEU A 462 9.98 6.96 0.93
N PHE A 463 8.70 6.81 0.59
CA PHE A 463 8.15 5.57 0.05
C PHE A 463 8.77 5.24 -1.33
N ASN A 464 8.86 6.22 -2.22
CA ASN A 464 9.50 6.04 -3.54
C ASN A 464 11.02 5.78 -3.39
N TYR A 465 11.70 6.47 -2.48
CA TYR A 465 13.12 6.23 -2.22
C TYR A 465 13.39 4.80 -1.74
N LEU A 466 12.58 4.28 -0.81
CA LEU A 466 12.65 2.88 -0.35
C LEU A 466 12.50 1.93 -1.53
N GLY A 467 11.49 2.16 -2.39
CA GLY A 467 11.25 1.29 -3.53
C GLY A 467 12.39 1.26 -4.55
N MET A 468 12.96 2.41 -4.88
CA MET A 468 14.07 2.49 -5.85
C MET A 468 15.42 2.05 -5.28
N SER A 469 15.60 2.09 -3.96
CA SER A 469 16.88 1.74 -3.33
C SER A 469 17.06 0.24 -3.13
N TYR A 470 15.95 -0.52 -3.11
CA TYR A 470 15.94 -1.96 -2.79
C TYR A 470 15.10 -2.76 -3.81
N PRO A 471 15.41 -2.72 -5.12
CA PRO A 471 14.57 -3.34 -6.15
C PRO A 471 14.42 -4.86 -5.99
N ARG A 472 15.50 -5.55 -5.57
CA ARG A 472 15.49 -7.02 -5.34
C ARG A 472 14.63 -7.43 -4.14
N TYR A 473 14.49 -6.57 -3.14
CA TYR A 473 13.80 -6.86 -1.88
C TYR A 473 12.60 -5.92 -1.65
N LEU A 474 12.01 -5.41 -2.74
CA LEU A 474 10.97 -4.40 -2.73
C LEU A 474 9.77 -4.79 -1.85
N ALA A 475 9.26 -6.00 -2.05
CA ALA A 475 8.12 -6.54 -1.30
C ALA A 475 8.42 -6.63 0.20
N SER A 476 9.61 -7.14 0.57
CA SER A 476 10.01 -7.25 1.98
C SER A 476 10.19 -5.88 2.65
N VAL A 477 10.74 -4.90 1.93
CA VAL A 477 10.92 -3.53 2.45
C VAL A 477 9.57 -2.85 2.69
N PHE A 478 8.63 -2.96 1.75
CA PHE A 478 7.31 -2.36 1.91
C PHE A 478 6.45 -3.08 2.96
N ALA A 479 6.52 -4.41 3.06
CA ALA A 479 5.87 -5.15 4.13
C ALA A 479 6.41 -4.73 5.50
N GLY A 480 7.73 -4.59 5.62
CA GLY A 480 8.39 -4.09 6.82
C GLY A 480 8.01 -2.66 7.19
N ASN A 481 7.99 -1.76 6.21
CA ASN A 481 7.52 -0.39 6.39
C ASN A 481 6.05 -0.34 6.86
N GLY A 482 5.18 -1.13 6.24
CA GLY A 482 3.78 -1.27 6.60
C GLY A 482 3.57 -1.75 8.03
N LEU A 483 4.31 -2.78 8.44
CA LEU A 483 4.31 -3.27 9.82
C LEU A 483 4.76 -2.19 10.81
N PHE A 484 5.91 -1.55 10.57
CA PHE A 484 6.47 -0.56 11.49
C PHE A 484 5.53 0.63 11.67
N ARG A 485 4.96 1.11 10.55
CA ARG A 485 3.97 2.17 10.53
C ARG A 485 2.72 1.81 11.33
N SER A 486 2.24 0.59 11.18
CA SER A 486 1.07 0.09 11.91
C SER A 486 1.38 -0.09 13.40
N ALA A 487 2.55 -0.62 13.74
CA ALA A 487 2.98 -0.77 15.14
C ALA A 487 3.06 0.58 15.86
N MET A 488 3.60 1.62 15.21
CA MET A 488 3.61 2.96 15.82
C MET A 488 2.20 3.54 15.93
N ALA A 489 1.39 3.48 14.87
CA ALA A 489 0.04 4.05 14.89
C ALA A 489 -0.95 3.33 15.81
N GLY A 490 -0.79 2.03 16.03
CA GLY A 490 -1.57 1.30 17.03
C GLY A 490 -1.09 1.56 18.46
N ALA A 491 0.20 1.84 18.68
CA ALA A 491 0.71 2.08 20.02
C ALA A 491 0.41 3.48 20.56
N PHE A 492 0.48 4.50 19.70
CA PHE A 492 0.41 5.90 20.11
C PHE A 492 -0.92 6.33 20.76
N PRO A 493 -2.10 5.90 20.28
CA PRO A 493 -3.37 6.23 20.92
C PRO A 493 -3.46 5.79 22.39
N LEU A 494 -2.77 4.72 22.78
CA LEU A 494 -2.82 4.18 24.15
C LEU A 494 -2.28 5.14 25.22
N PHE A 495 -1.41 6.08 24.83
CA PHE A 495 -0.87 7.12 25.73
C PHE A 495 -1.20 8.55 25.27
N ALA A 496 -1.83 8.72 24.11
CA ALA A 496 -2.07 10.03 23.51
C ALA A 496 -2.96 10.92 24.40
N ARG A 497 -4.00 10.35 25.01
CA ARG A 497 -4.86 11.10 25.94
C ARG A 497 -4.08 11.66 27.12
N GLN A 498 -3.18 10.85 27.71
CA GLN A 498 -2.33 11.26 28.83
C GLN A 498 -1.29 12.29 28.38
N LEU A 499 -0.72 12.11 27.19
CA LEU A 499 0.21 13.05 26.56
C LEU A 499 -0.41 14.45 26.41
N PHE A 500 -1.68 14.52 26.00
CA PHE A 500 -2.37 15.80 25.88
C PHE A 500 -2.81 16.34 27.25
N VAL A 501 -3.66 15.60 27.96
CA VAL A 501 -4.36 16.10 29.16
C VAL A 501 -3.40 16.35 30.35
N LYS A 502 -2.32 15.58 30.53
CA LYS A 502 -1.43 15.74 31.69
C LYS A 502 -0.32 16.78 31.50
N LEU A 503 0.14 17.00 30.28
CA LEU A 503 1.24 17.95 30.03
C LEU A 503 0.76 19.40 29.87
N GLY A 504 -0.50 19.60 29.49
CA GLY A 504 -1.07 20.93 29.26
C GLY A 504 -1.58 21.61 30.53
N PRO A 505 -1.29 22.90 30.76
CA PRO A 505 -2.05 23.74 31.68
C PRO A 505 -3.52 23.81 31.23
N SER A 506 -4.45 24.13 32.13
CA SER A 506 -5.89 24.23 31.79
C SER A 506 -6.18 25.18 30.62
N LYS A 507 -5.35 26.21 30.44
CA LYS A 507 -5.44 27.18 29.34
C LYS A 507 -5.00 26.63 27.98
N PHE A 508 -4.08 25.65 27.96
CA PHE A 508 -3.51 25.03 26.76
C PHE A 508 -3.52 23.50 26.89
N PRO A 509 -4.71 22.88 26.89
CA PRO A 509 -4.87 21.48 27.27
C PRO A 509 -4.16 20.50 26.34
N ILE A 510 -3.81 20.90 25.11
CA ILE A 510 -3.07 20.04 24.19
C ILE A 510 -1.72 20.62 23.73
N GLY A 511 -1.41 21.88 24.08
CA GLY A 511 -0.28 22.62 23.51
C GLY A 511 1.08 21.98 23.77
N PHE A 512 1.32 21.53 25.00
CA PHE A 512 2.58 20.89 25.38
C PHE A 512 2.73 19.49 24.76
N GLY A 513 1.65 18.69 24.75
CA GLY A 513 1.64 17.39 24.08
C GLY A 513 1.97 17.52 22.59
N SER A 514 1.36 18.48 21.90
CA SER A 514 1.69 18.79 20.50
C SER A 514 3.11 19.33 20.31
N THR A 515 3.66 20.09 21.27
CA THR A 515 5.03 20.59 21.21
C THR A 515 6.06 19.46 21.34
N VAL A 516 5.80 18.44 22.16
CA VAL A 516 6.63 17.23 22.24
C VAL A 516 6.65 16.51 20.89
N LEU A 517 5.48 16.31 20.28
CA LEU A 517 5.39 15.71 18.94
C LEU A 517 6.11 16.57 17.89
N ALA A 518 5.99 17.89 17.96
CA ALA A 518 6.70 18.80 17.07
C ALA A 518 8.22 18.74 17.25
N GLY A 519 8.71 18.57 18.47
CA GLY A 519 10.13 18.38 18.76
C GLY A 519 10.68 17.11 18.09
N ILE A 520 9.96 16.00 18.20
CA ILE A 520 10.31 14.74 17.52
C ILE A 520 10.25 14.94 16.00
N ALA A 521 9.19 15.58 15.48
CA ALA A 521 9.08 15.89 14.06
C ALA A 521 10.28 16.71 13.56
N ALA A 522 10.67 17.75 14.30
CA ALA A 522 11.80 18.61 13.96
C ALA A 522 13.14 17.85 13.91
N LEU A 523 13.36 16.88 14.81
CA LEU A 523 14.53 16.00 14.73
C LEU A 523 14.50 15.14 13.46
N LEU A 524 13.33 14.61 13.10
CA LEU A 524 13.15 13.79 11.89
C LEU A 524 13.26 14.61 10.60
N VAL A 525 13.01 15.93 10.62
CA VAL A 525 13.27 16.83 9.48
C VAL A 525 14.72 16.79 9.04
N ALA A 526 15.67 16.46 9.93
CA ALA A 526 17.08 16.31 9.55
C ALA A 526 17.34 15.10 8.62
N LEU A 527 16.46 14.09 8.63
CA LEU A 527 16.66 12.86 7.84
C LEU A 527 16.70 13.11 6.34
N PRO A 528 15.74 13.83 5.71
CA PRO A 528 15.86 14.19 4.29
C PRO A 528 17.21 14.80 3.91
N PHE A 529 17.74 15.73 4.72
CA PHE A 529 19.04 16.38 4.46
C PHE A 529 20.19 15.39 4.59
N PHE A 530 20.14 14.52 5.59
CA PHE A 530 21.11 13.46 5.78
C PHE A 530 21.12 12.47 4.60
N PHE A 531 19.96 11.95 4.19
CA PHE A 531 19.85 11.01 3.07
C PHE A 531 20.23 11.63 1.73
N TYR A 532 19.91 12.91 1.50
CA TYR A 532 20.37 13.60 0.29
C TYR A 532 21.90 13.65 0.17
N ARG A 533 22.60 13.88 1.30
CA ARG A 533 24.07 13.97 1.31
C ARG A 533 24.75 12.60 1.37
N ALA A 534 24.27 11.71 2.23
CA ALA A 534 24.94 10.47 2.62
C ALA A 534 24.20 9.17 2.22
N GLY A 535 22.99 9.26 1.65
CA GLY A 535 22.18 8.09 1.30
C GLY A 535 22.89 7.12 0.36
N HIS A 536 23.63 7.65 -0.62
CA HIS A 536 24.43 6.84 -1.54
C HIS A 536 25.52 6.03 -0.83
N LEU A 537 26.14 6.56 0.24
CA LEU A 537 27.15 5.85 1.03
C LEU A 537 26.52 4.74 1.86
N MET A 538 25.31 4.97 2.38
CA MET A 538 24.57 3.95 3.13
C MET A 538 24.18 2.79 2.21
N ARG A 539 23.68 3.10 1.01
CA ARG A 539 23.32 2.09 0.02
C ARG A 539 24.55 1.29 -0.41
N ALA A 540 25.68 1.94 -0.67
CA ALA A 540 26.91 1.24 -1.05
C ALA A 540 27.45 0.28 0.04
N ARG A 541 27.07 0.46 1.31
CA ARG A 541 27.46 -0.42 2.43
C ARG A 541 26.42 -1.49 2.76
N SER A 542 25.21 -1.37 2.21
CA SER A 542 24.11 -2.27 2.49
C SER A 542 24.30 -3.56 1.70
N LYS A 543 24.06 -4.70 2.36
CA LYS A 543 24.05 -6.02 1.69
C LYS A 543 22.78 -6.26 0.87
N TYR A 544 21.80 -5.37 1.00
CA TYR A 544 20.47 -5.50 0.39
C TYR A 544 20.19 -4.39 -0.64
N ALA A 545 20.94 -3.28 -0.61
CA ALA A 545 20.80 -2.20 -1.58
C ALA A 545 21.78 -2.41 -2.74
N ASN A 546 21.28 -3.08 -3.79
CA ASN A 546 21.98 -3.52 -5.02
C ASN A 546 22.72 -4.84 -4.86
#